data_AF-B9S3D9-F1
#
_entry.id   AF-B9S3D9-F1
#
_cell.length_a   1.000
_cell.length_b   1.000
_cell.length_c   1.000
_cell.angle_alpha   90.00
_cell.angle_beta   90.00
_cell.angle_gamma   90.00
#
_symmetry.space_group_name_H-M   'P 1'
#
loop_
_entity.id
_entity.type
_entity.pdbx_description
1 polymer ?
#
loop_
_entity_poly.entity_id
_entity_poly.type
_entity_poly.pdbx_seq_one_letter_code
_entity_poly.pdbx_strand_id
1 'polypeptide(L)' 'MSETAWKGAMVQLTKNLACERPKDNIRINSVVPWFIITPINDYVTINLFIEQLVLAKAVKARTPMGRTGELR' A
#
# COMPACT_ATOMS: atom_id res chain seq x y z
N MET A 1 8.43 8.03 -13.47
CA MET A 1 8.72 6.69 -12.91
C MET A 1 7.40 6.01 -12.56
N SER A 2 7.21 4.73 -12.89
CA SER A 2 6.00 3.99 -12.54
C SER A 2 5.96 3.65 -11.04
N GLU A 3 4.76 3.46 -10.48
CA GLU A 3 4.63 3.05 -9.07
C GLU A 3 5.34 1.73 -8.75
N THR A 4 5.32 0.81 -9.70
CA THR A 4 5.93 -0.52 -9.55
C THR A 4 7.44 -0.45 -9.46
N ALA A 5 8.08 0.47 -10.21
CA ALA A 5 9.53 0.61 -10.23
C ALA A 5 10.08 1.04 -8.87
N TRP A 6 9.51 2.06 -8.24
CA TRP A 6 10.02 2.56 -6.96
C TRP A 6 9.67 1.62 -5.79
N LYS A 7 8.47 1.02 -5.78
CA LYS A 7 8.10 0.01 -4.77
C LYS A 7 9.05 -1.18 -4.81
N GLY A 8 9.38 -1.68 -6.02
CA GLY A 8 10.35 -2.75 -6.21
C GLY A 8 11.76 -2.37 -5.75
N ALA A 9 12.21 -1.15 -6.09
CA ALA A 9 13.51 -0.64 -5.65
C ALA A 9 13.62 -0.58 -4.12
N MET A 10 12.58 -0.12 -3.42
CA MET A 10 12.54 -0.07 -1.96
C MET A 10 12.61 -1.47 -1.34
N VAL A 11 11.86 -2.44 -1.88
CA VAL A 11 11.91 -3.84 -1.41
C VAL A 11 13.30 -4.43 -1.60
N GLN A 12 13.96 -4.16 -2.73
CA GLN A 12 15.31 -4.65 -2.98
C GLN A 12 16.34 -4.01 -2.03
N LEU A 13 16.23 -2.71 -1.79
CA LEU A 13 17.08 -2.00 -0.84
C LEU A 13 16.91 -2.56 0.58
N THR A 14 15.68 -2.77 1.03
CA THR A 14 15.40 -3.33 2.36
C THR A 14 16.01 -4.71 2.54
N LYS A 15 15.94 -5.59 1.52
CA LYS A 15 16.56 -6.93 1.60
C LYS A 15 18.07 -6.85 1.82
N ASN A 16 18.76 -5.99 1.08
CA ASN A 16 20.20 -5.84 1.21
C ASN A 16 20.57 -5.31 2.61
N LEU A 17 19.88 -4.28 3.08
CA LEU A 17 20.14 -3.69 4.40
C LEU A 17 19.82 -4.64 5.56
N ALA A 18 18.75 -5.45 5.43
CA ALA A 18 18.40 -6.44 6.44
C ALA A 18 19.50 -7.50 6.62
N CYS A 19 20.19 -7.88 5.54
CA CYS A 19 21.32 -8.81 5.60
C CYS A 19 22.60 -8.19 6.16
N GLU A 20 22.80 -6.87 6.03
CA GLU A 20 24.01 -6.17 6.49
C GLU A 20 24.00 -5.81 7.98
N ARG A 21 22.81 -5.63 8.59
CA ARG A 21 22.66 -5.14 9.96
C ARG A 21 22.37 -6.17 11.08
N PRO A 22 22.67 -7.49 10.96
CA PRO A 22 22.44 -8.42 12.07
C PRO A 22 23.32 -8.15 13.29
N LYS A 23 24.54 -7.63 13.09
CA LYS A 23 25.48 -7.34 14.19
C LYS A 23 24.96 -6.27 15.16
N ASP A 24 24.17 -5.34 14.65
CA ASP A 24 23.62 -4.22 15.43
C ASP A 24 22.26 -4.58 16.07
N ASN A 25 21.78 -5.82 15.90
CA ASN A 25 20.44 -6.27 16.29
C ASN A 25 19.30 -5.38 15.73
N ILE A 26 19.52 -4.79 14.54
CA ILE A 26 18.54 -3.92 13.87
C ILE A 26 17.77 -4.76 12.84
N ARG A 27 16.43 -4.70 12.92
CA ARG A 27 15.53 -5.32 11.93
C ARG A 27 15.07 -4.28 10.93
N ILE A 28 15.20 -4.59 9.65
CA ILE A 28 14.79 -3.72 8.56
C ILE A 28 13.75 -4.48 7.74
N ASN A 29 12.57 -3.90 7.56
CA ASN A 29 11.49 -4.49 6.80
C ASN A 29 10.81 -3.44 5.91
N SER A 30 10.21 -3.89 4.81
CA SER A 30 9.47 -3.05 3.88
C SER A 30 8.00 -3.44 3.89
N VAL A 31 7.11 -2.46 3.92
CA VAL A 31 5.66 -2.67 3.86
C VAL A 31 5.15 -2.08 2.56
N VAL A 32 4.47 -2.91 1.75
CA VAL A 32 3.88 -2.49 0.47
C VAL A 32 2.37 -2.65 0.57
N PRO A 33 1.65 -1.64 1.10
CA PRO A 33 0.21 -1.74 1.23
C PRO A 33 -0.49 -1.66 -0.12
N TRP A 34 -1.61 -2.39 -0.24
CA TRP A 34 -2.63 -2.11 -1.25
C TRP A 34 -3.49 -0.91 -0.80
N PHE A 35 -4.68 -0.72 -1.37
CA PHE A 35 -5.55 0.40 -1.05
C PHE A 35 -6.00 0.39 0.43
N ILE A 36 -5.55 1.38 1.20
CA ILE A 36 -5.90 1.61 2.61
C ILE A 36 -6.64 2.94 2.71
N ILE A 37 -7.75 2.96 3.47
CA ILE A 37 -8.50 4.19 3.77
C ILE A 37 -7.73 4.99 4.82
N THR A 38 -7.49 6.25 4.49
CA THR A 38 -6.74 7.25 5.24
C THR A 38 -7.49 8.58 5.15
N PRO A 39 -7.31 9.53 6.08
CA PRO A 39 -8.02 10.82 6.01
C PRO A 39 -7.83 11.56 4.68
N ILE A 40 -6.69 11.37 4.02
CA ILE A 40 -6.39 12.01 2.73
C ILE A 40 -7.14 11.39 1.55
N ASN A 41 -7.61 10.14 1.63
CA ASN A 41 -8.33 9.46 0.55
C ASN A 41 -9.75 9.01 0.96
N ASP A 42 -10.26 9.50 2.08
CA ASP A 42 -11.57 9.14 2.63
C ASP A 42 -12.74 9.55 1.71
N TYR A 43 -12.53 10.56 0.87
CA TYR A 43 -13.50 10.95 -0.16
C TYR A 43 -13.85 9.79 -1.12
N VAL A 44 -12.93 8.84 -1.34
CA VAL A 44 -13.19 7.65 -2.17
C VAL A 44 -14.27 6.75 -1.52
N THR A 45 -14.36 6.76 -0.19
CA THR A 45 -15.36 6.00 0.57
C THR A 45 -16.69 6.75 0.65
N ILE A 46 -16.65 8.08 0.76
CA ILE A 46 -17.84 8.94 0.94
C ILE A 46 -18.66 9.03 -0.36
N ASN A 47 -18.17 8.51 -1.50
CA ASN A 47 -18.91 8.37 -2.76
C ASN A 47 -19.53 9.68 -3.25
N LEU A 48 -18.82 10.79 -3.09
CA LEU A 48 -19.33 12.13 -3.39
C LEU A 48 -19.47 12.39 -4.90
N PHE A 49 -18.77 11.60 -5.73
CA PHE A 49 -18.74 11.73 -7.18
C PHE A 49 -18.82 10.37 -7.88
N ILE A 50 -19.35 10.34 -9.11
CA ILE A 50 -19.52 9.12 -9.93
C ILE A 50 -18.17 8.41 -10.16
N GLU A 51 -17.09 9.17 -10.40
CA GLU A 51 -15.76 8.60 -10.61
C GLU A 51 -15.23 7.86 -9.37
N GLN A 52 -15.52 8.37 -8.17
CA GLN A 52 -15.11 7.76 -6.90
C GLN A 52 -15.89 6.48 -6.64
N LEU A 53 -17.19 6.44 -6.99
CA LEU A 53 -18.02 5.23 -6.95
C LEU A 53 -17.49 4.13 -7.86
N VAL A 54 -17.06 4.50 -9.09
CA VAL A 54 -16.47 3.55 -10.04
C VAL A 54 -15.13 3.02 -9.49
N LEU A 55 -14.30 3.90 -8.94
CA LEU A 55 -13.03 3.51 -8.32
C LEU A 55 -13.26 2.56 -7.13
N ALA A 56 -14.17 2.89 -6.22
CA ALA A 56 -14.48 2.06 -5.05
C ALA A 56 -14.97 0.65 -5.45
N LYS A 57 -15.83 0.56 -6.47
CA LYS A 57 -16.26 -0.73 -7.04
C LYS A 57 -15.11 -1.50 -7.67
N ALA A 58 -14.26 -0.83 -8.46
CA ALA A 58 -13.10 -1.45 -9.09
C ALA A 58 -12.07 -1.97 -8.07
N VAL A 59 -11.82 -1.20 -7.00
CA VAL A 59 -10.94 -1.59 -5.90
C VAL A 59 -11.50 -2.82 -5.18
N LYS A 60 -12.79 -2.83 -4.83
CA LYS A 60 -13.44 -4.01 -4.21
C LYS A 60 -13.39 -5.24 -5.11
N ALA A 61 -13.66 -5.09 -6.40
CA ALA A 61 -13.64 -6.20 -7.36
C ALA A 61 -12.23 -6.79 -7.57
N ARG A 62 -11.18 -5.96 -7.50
CA ARG A 62 -9.78 -6.40 -7.65
C ARG A 62 -9.13 -6.85 -6.35
N THR A 63 -9.77 -6.62 -5.21
CA THR A 63 -9.23 -7.01 -3.91
C THR A 63 -9.87 -8.34 -3.50
N PRO A 64 -9.12 -9.46 -3.40
CA PRO A 64 -9.70 -10.77 -3.10
C PRO A 64 -10.51 -10.82 -1.81
N MET A 65 -10.16 -9.99 -0.82
CA MET A 65 -10.88 -9.91 0.45
C MET A 65 -12.20 -9.11 0.36
N GLY A 66 -12.52 -8.51 -0.79
CA GLY A 66 -13.74 -7.73 -1.01
C GLY A 66 -13.84 -6.41 -0.23
N ARG A 67 -12.80 -6.06 0.53
CA ARG A 67 -12.72 -4.87 1.38
C ARG A 67 -11.37 -4.18 1.24
N THR A 68 -11.34 -2.90 1.57
CA THR A 68 -10.12 -2.10 1.67
C THR A 68 -9.45 -2.27 3.04
N GLY A 69 -8.19 -1.85 3.15
CA GLY A 69 -7.53 -1.77 4.45
C GLY A 69 -8.03 -0.57 5.27
N GLU A 70 -7.94 -0.68 6.58
CA GLU A 70 -8.28 0.37 7.55
C GLU A 70 -7.04 0.74 8.36
N LEU A 71 -6.88 2.02 8.68
CA LEU A 71 -5.92 2.45 9.69
C LEU A 71 -6.38 1.95 11.06
N ARG A 72 -5.46 1.39 11.84
CA ARG A 72 -5.71 0.90 13.20
C ARG A 72 -4.79 1.64 14.18
#